data_AF-A0A150PY50-F1
#
_entry.id   AF-A0A150PY50-F1
#
_cell.length_a   1.000
_cell.length_b   1.000
_cell.length_c   1.000
_cell.angle_alpha   90.00
_cell.angle_beta   90.00
_cell.angle_gamma   90.00
#
_symmetry.space_group_name_H-M   'P 1'
#
loop_
_entity.id
_entity.type
_entity.pdbx_description
1 polymer ?
#
loop_
_entity_poly.entity_id
_entity_poly.type
_entity_poly.pdbx_seq_one_letter_code
_entity_poly.pdbx_strand_id
1 'polypeptide(L)'
;MNAIDYRTGDATEPVGEGPRIICHVCNDIGGWGRGFVVALSKKWPGPEAQYRAWHARGEEAGFKLGAIQLVDVDDGLSVANMIAQHGVRPQRDVPPIRYDALAQCLGSLAEHAQGVSASVHMPRIGCGLAGGKWPEVEAIIQRTLCAAGLSVHVYDL
;
A
#
# COMPACT_ATOMS: atom_id res chain seq x y z
N MET A 1 18.48 -6.43 9.92
CA MET A 1 17.24 -5.68 9.67
C MET A 1 17.57 -4.62 8.63
N ASN A 2 16.83 -4.56 7.54
CA ASN A 2 17.11 -3.55 6.51
C ASN A 2 16.58 -2.18 6.97
N ALA A 3 17.26 -1.10 6.61
CA ALA A 3 16.73 0.24 6.81
C ALA A 3 15.73 0.60 5.70
N ILE A 4 14.82 1.54 5.98
CA ILE A 4 14.00 2.16 4.93
C ILE A 4 14.90 3.09 4.13
N ASP A 5 14.89 2.94 2.81
CA ASP A 5 15.59 3.80 1.88
C ASP A 5 14.67 4.92 1.38
N TYR A 6 14.93 6.15 1.83
CA TYR A 6 14.16 7.33 1.44
C TYR A 6 14.71 7.95 0.17
N ARG A 7 13.83 8.19 -0.81
CA ARG A 7 14.20 8.70 -2.13
C ARG A 7 13.31 9.85 -2.56
N THR A 8 13.87 10.80 -3.30
CA THR A 8 13.07 11.77 -4.05
C THR A 8 12.62 11.14 -5.37
N GLY A 9 11.31 11.12 -5.65
CA GLY A 9 10.77 10.58 -6.89
C GLY A 9 9.31 10.12 -6.82
N ASP A 10 8.82 9.53 -7.90
CA ASP A 10 7.48 8.93 -7.97
C ASP A 10 7.54 7.42 -7.70
N ALA A 11 6.79 6.93 -6.71
CA ALA A 11 6.70 5.49 -6.40
C ALA A 11 6.07 4.67 -7.54
N THR A 12 5.41 5.30 -8.53
CA THR A 12 4.99 4.60 -9.77
C THR A 12 6.16 4.29 -10.71
N GLU A 13 7.37 4.75 -10.40
CA GLU A 13 8.61 4.47 -11.12
C GLU A 13 9.63 3.80 -10.19
N PRO A 14 9.36 2.55 -9.76
CA PRO A 14 10.22 1.88 -8.79
C PRO A 14 11.59 1.57 -9.38
N VAL A 15 12.61 2.03 -8.66
CA VAL A 15 14.02 1.72 -8.91
C VAL A 15 14.34 0.24 -8.67
N GLY A 16 15.50 -0.19 -9.19
CA GLY A 16 16.00 -1.55 -9.00
C GLY A 16 15.50 -2.53 -10.07
N GLU A 17 16.08 -3.72 -10.03
CA GLU A 17 15.80 -4.83 -10.94
C GLU A 17 15.06 -5.95 -10.20
N GLY A 18 14.50 -6.89 -10.97
CA GLY A 18 13.75 -8.02 -10.43
C GLY A 18 12.31 -7.69 -10.01
N PRO A 19 11.65 -8.64 -9.32
CA PRO A 19 10.28 -8.47 -8.85
C PRO A 19 10.14 -7.26 -7.92
N ARG A 20 9.13 -6.43 -8.16
CA ARG A 20 8.88 -5.19 -7.42
C ARG A 20 7.40 -5.08 -7.11
N ILE A 21 7.09 -4.62 -5.90
CA ILE A 21 5.71 -4.38 -5.49
C ILE A 21 5.56 -2.93 -5.03
N ILE A 22 4.68 -2.19 -5.71
CA ILE A 22 4.25 -0.86 -5.28
C ILE A 22 3.08 -1.03 -4.32
N CYS A 23 3.22 -0.62 -3.07
CA CYS A 23 2.11 -0.71 -2.10
C CYS A 23 1.57 0.68 -1.75
N HIS A 24 0.24 0.75 -1.57
CA HIS A 24 -0.45 1.97 -1.16
C HIS A 24 -1.69 1.67 -0.33
N VAL A 25 -2.19 2.67 0.38
CA VAL A 25 -3.34 2.55 1.28
C VAL A 25 -4.63 2.90 0.54
N CYS A 26 -5.54 1.94 0.51
CA CYS A 26 -6.92 2.06 0.07
C CYS A 26 -7.88 2.18 1.27
N ASN A 27 -9.06 2.73 1.02
CA ASN A 27 -10.18 2.75 1.97
C ASN A 27 -11.09 1.53 1.79
N ASP A 28 -11.92 1.29 2.80
CA ASP A 28 -12.92 0.24 2.86
C ASP A 28 -14.31 0.63 2.32
N ILE A 29 -14.42 1.72 1.54
CA ILE A 29 -15.69 2.17 0.94
C ILE A 29 -15.66 2.27 -0.59
N GLY A 30 -14.64 1.68 -1.24
CA GLY A 30 -14.52 1.69 -2.70
C GLY A 30 -14.13 3.04 -3.31
N GLY A 31 -13.66 3.98 -2.50
CA GLY A 31 -13.24 5.31 -2.95
C GLY A 31 -11.90 5.27 -3.68
N TRP A 32 -11.84 5.83 -4.89
CA TRP A 32 -10.62 5.94 -5.69
C TRP A 32 -10.71 7.19 -6.55
N GLY A 33 -9.79 8.15 -6.36
CA GLY A 33 -9.81 9.41 -7.11
C GLY A 33 -9.06 10.61 -6.50
N ARG A 34 -8.34 10.46 -5.38
CA ARG A 34 -7.51 11.53 -4.81
C ARG A 34 -6.21 10.99 -4.22
N GLY A 35 -5.11 11.70 -4.43
CA GLY A 35 -3.78 11.30 -3.96
C GLY A 35 -3.10 10.33 -4.92
N PHE A 36 -2.30 9.41 -4.36
CA PHE A 36 -1.43 8.49 -5.12
C PHE A 36 -2.17 7.64 -6.17
N VAL A 37 -3.42 7.26 -5.88
CA VAL A 37 -4.29 6.50 -6.79
C VAL A 37 -4.49 7.17 -8.16
N VAL A 38 -4.40 8.51 -8.24
CA VAL A 38 -4.49 9.23 -9.51
C VAL A 38 -3.26 9.01 -10.38
N ALA A 39 -2.06 8.98 -9.78
CA ALA A 39 -0.82 8.66 -10.49
C ALA A 39 -0.82 7.20 -10.97
N LEU A 40 -1.29 6.27 -10.13
CA LEU A 40 -1.49 4.86 -10.53
C LEU A 40 -2.43 4.74 -11.73
N SER A 41 -3.64 5.30 -11.67
CA SER A 41 -4.61 5.18 -12.77
C SER A 41 -4.17 5.85 -14.07
N LYS A 42 -3.33 6.89 -13.99
CA LYS A 42 -2.76 7.52 -15.17
C LYS A 42 -1.81 6.57 -15.92
N LYS A 43 -1.11 5.71 -15.19
CA LYS A 43 -0.11 4.79 -15.74
C LYS A 43 -0.70 3.42 -16.06
N TRP A 44 -1.55 2.89 -15.18
CA TRP A 44 -2.17 1.58 -15.32
C TRP A 44 -3.64 1.61 -14.89
N PRO A 45 -4.59 1.27 -15.78
CA PRO A 45 -6.02 1.21 -15.42
C PRO A 45 -6.38 -0.02 -14.57
N GLY A 46 -5.53 -1.06 -14.58
CA GLY A 46 -5.78 -2.36 -13.92
C GLY A 46 -6.04 -2.28 -12.41
N PRO A 47 -5.17 -1.63 -11.61
CA PRO A 47 -5.32 -1.56 -10.16
C PRO A 47 -6.66 -0.95 -9.71
N GLU A 48 -7.11 0.11 -10.37
CA GLU A 48 -8.40 0.76 -10.08
C GLU A 48 -9.57 -0.18 -10.39
N ALA A 49 -9.57 -0.79 -11.59
CA ALA A 49 -10.65 -1.67 -12.02
C ALA A 49 -10.79 -2.87 -11.07
N GLN A 50 -9.67 -3.48 -10.68
CA GLN A 50 -9.66 -4.63 -9.78
C GLN A 50 -10.05 -4.27 -8.35
N TYR A 51 -9.63 -3.11 -7.84
CA TYR A 51 -10.06 -2.62 -6.53
C TYR A 51 -11.57 -2.39 -6.48
N ARG A 52 -12.12 -1.71 -7.50
CA ARG A 52 -13.56 -1.44 -7.58
C ARG A 52 -14.38 -2.74 -7.72
N ALA A 53 -13.89 -3.68 -8.51
CA ALA A 53 -14.52 -5.00 -8.64
C ALA A 53 -14.47 -5.79 -7.33
N TRP A 54 -13.35 -5.71 -6.59
CA TRP A 54 -13.21 -6.36 -5.29
C TRP A 54 -14.17 -5.76 -4.25
N HIS A 55 -14.26 -4.44 -4.17
CA HIS A 55 -15.25 -3.74 -3.34
C HIS A 55 -16.69 -4.13 -3.68
N ALA A 56 -17.04 -4.21 -4.98
CA ALA A 56 -18.38 -4.58 -5.42
C ALA A 56 -18.78 -6.02 -5.01
N ARG A 57 -17.81 -6.91 -4.81
CA ARG A 57 -18.05 -8.27 -4.30
C ARG A 57 -18.15 -8.34 -2.77
N GLY A 58 -17.80 -7.27 -2.07
CA GLY A 58 -18.02 -7.12 -0.64
C GLY A 58 -17.15 -8.00 0.26
N GLU A 59 -17.53 -8.06 1.54
CA GLU A 59 -16.76 -8.71 2.60
C GLU A 59 -16.63 -10.23 2.40
N GLU A 60 -17.62 -10.89 1.79
CA GLU A 60 -17.56 -12.33 1.45
C GLU A 60 -16.41 -12.65 0.50
N ALA A 61 -16.04 -11.71 -0.38
CA ALA A 61 -14.86 -11.80 -1.24
C ALA A 61 -13.57 -11.31 -0.57
N GLY A 62 -13.60 -11.10 0.75
CA GLY A 62 -12.46 -10.68 1.56
C GLY A 62 -12.17 -9.18 1.54
N PHE A 63 -13.06 -8.34 0.98
CA PHE A 63 -12.88 -6.88 1.01
C PHE A 63 -13.14 -6.35 2.43
N LYS A 64 -12.07 -6.23 3.23
CA LYS A 64 -12.13 -5.78 4.62
C LYS A 64 -10.81 -5.17 5.07
N LEU A 65 -10.85 -4.40 6.16
CA LEU A 65 -9.65 -3.86 6.79
C LEU A 65 -8.63 -4.97 7.08
N GLY A 66 -7.36 -4.71 6.74
CA GLY A 66 -6.26 -5.66 6.88
C GLY A 66 -6.01 -6.53 5.65
N ALA A 67 -6.94 -6.54 4.68
CA ALA A 67 -6.77 -7.32 3.46
C ALA A 67 -5.90 -6.59 2.42
N ILE A 68 -5.26 -7.37 1.55
CA ILE A 68 -4.51 -6.87 0.39
C ILE A 68 -5.03 -7.53 -0.89
N GLN A 69 -4.93 -6.81 -2.00
CA GLN A 69 -5.08 -7.35 -3.35
C GLN A 69 -3.83 -6.98 -4.15
N LEU A 70 -3.20 -7.97 -4.76
CA LEU A 70 -2.07 -7.80 -5.67
C LEU A 70 -2.56 -7.80 -7.11
N VAL A 71 -2.07 -6.84 -7.88
CA VAL A 71 -2.45 -6.62 -9.28
C VAL A 71 -1.18 -6.45 -10.10
N ASP A 72 -0.90 -7.39 -11.00
CA ASP A 72 0.22 -7.28 -11.92
C ASP A 72 -0.07 -6.16 -12.94
N VAL A 73 0.92 -5.29 -13.14
CA VAL A 73 0.81 -4.10 -13.99
C VAL A 73 1.87 -4.05 -15.08
N ASP A 74 2.97 -4.78 -14.90
CA ASP A 74 4.04 -4.98 -15.90
C ASP A 74 4.84 -6.25 -15.55
N ASP A 75 5.78 -6.64 -16.40
CA ASP A 75 6.66 -7.77 -16.14
C ASP A 75 7.50 -7.54 -14.88
N GLY A 76 7.34 -8.42 -13.90
CA GLY A 76 7.97 -8.31 -12.59
C GLY A 76 7.53 -7.09 -11.77
N LEU A 77 6.39 -6.47 -12.07
CA LEU A 77 5.86 -5.34 -11.31
C LEU A 77 4.37 -5.51 -10.96
N SER A 78 4.08 -5.44 -9.66
CA SER A 78 2.71 -5.54 -9.14
C SER A 78 2.37 -4.34 -8.25
N VAL A 79 1.07 -4.04 -8.13
CA VAL A 79 0.53 -3.06 -7.20
C VAL A 79 -0.25 -3.77 -6.10
N ALA A 80 0.06 -3.47 -4.84
CA ALA A 80 -0.66 -3.93 -3.67
C ALA A 80 -1.66 -2.87 -3.20
N ASN A 81 -2.95 -3.13 -3.44
CA ASN A 81 -4.07 -2.38 -2.87
C ASN A 81 -4.28 -2.84 -1.41
N MET A 82 -3.89 -2.03 -0.43
CA MET A 82 -3.98 -2.39 1.00
C MET A 82 -5.18 -1.72 1.67
N ILE A 83 -6.15 -2.48 2.17
CA ILE A 83 -7.33 -1.91 2.85
C ILE A 83 -6.96 -1.57 4.29
N ALA A 84 -6.40 -0.37 4.51
CA ALA A 84 -5.92 0.07 5.82
C ALA A 84 -6.53 1.40 6.27
N GLN A 85 -7.55 1.89 5.57
CA GLN A 85 -8.23 3.15 5.86
C GLN A 85 -9.74 2.90 6.01
N HIS A 86 -10.34 3.40 7.09
CA HIS A 86 -11.78 3.38 7.29
C HIS A 86 -12.42 4.67 6.78
N GLY A 87 -13.29 4.56 5.78
CA GLY A 87 -13.90 5.70 5.10
C GLY A 87 -12.86 6.64 4.48
N VAL A 88 -13.26 7.90 4.22
CA VAL A 88 -12.38 8.94 3.62
C VAL A 88 -12.36 10.25 4.41
N ARG A 89 -13.05 10.28 5.55
CA ARG A 89 -13.13 11.43 6.46
C ARG A 89 -12.95 10.95 7.89
N PRO A 90 -12.38 11.78 8.78
CA PRO A 90 -12.29 11.45 10.20
C PRO A 90 -13.67 11.15 10.81
N GLN A 91 -13.69 10.26 11.81
CA GLN A 91 -14.87 9.96 12.61
C GLN A 91 -14.55 10.22 14.08
N ARG A 92 -15.27 11.13 14.73
CA ARG A 92 -15.08 11.46 16.16
C ARG A 92 -13.59 11.67 16.52
N ASP A 93 -12.92 12.51 15.74
CA ASP A 93 -11.49 12.83 15.85
C ASP A 93 -10.50 11.68 15.58
N VAL A 94 -11.00 10.49 15.22
CA VAL A 94 -10.15 9.39 14.76
C VAL A 94 -9.87 9.58 13.26
N PRO A 95 -8.60 9.68 12.84
CA PRO A 95 -8.24 9.82 11.43
C PRO A 95 -8.64 8.56 10.65
N PRO A 96 -8.83 8.64 9.32
CA PRO A 96 -9.20 7.48 8.51
C PRO A 96 -8.23 6.29 8.58
N ILE A 97 -6.93 6.51 8.73
CA ILE A 97 -5.95 5.41 8.83
C ILE A 97 -6.28 4.46 9.99
N ARG A 98 -6.05 3.16 9.81
CA ARG A 98 -6.18 2.12 10.84
C ARG A 98 -4.84 1.41 10.97
N TYR A 99 -4.08 1.72 12.01
CA TYR A 99 -2.71 1.21 12.19
C TYR A 99 -2.65 -0.31 12.32
N ASP A 100 -3.62 -0.94 12.98
CA ASP A 100 -3.68 -2.40 13.08
C ASP A 100 -3.93 -3.05 11.72
N ALA A 101 -4.84 -2.47 10.93
CA ALA A 101 -5.11 -2.93 9.56
C ALA A 101 -3.87 -2.73 8.66
N LEU A 102 -3.16 -1.61 8.80
CA LEU A 102 -1.91 -1.37 8.09
C LEU A 102 -0.85 -2.43 8.45
N ALA A 103 -0.72 -2.78 9.73
CA ALA A 103 0.21 -3.80 10.17
C ALA A 103 -0.15 -5.19 9.60
N GLN A 104 -1.45 -5.53 9.55
CA GLN A 104 -1.93 -6.76 8.92
C GLN A 104 -1.62 -6.78 7.42
N CYS A 105 -1.93 -5.70 6.70
CA CYS A 105 -1.66 -5.59 5.27
C CYS A 105 -0.16 -5.75 4.97
N LEU A 106 0.70 -5.05 5.72
CA LEU A 106 2.15 -5.12 5.52
C LEU A 106 2.74 -6.47 5.94
N GLY A 107 2.15 -7.15 6.92
CA GLY A 107 2.50 -8.53 7.26
C GLY A 107 2.23 -9.50 6.10
N SER A 108 1.01 -9.49 5.57
CA SER A 108 0.65 -10.31 4.41
C SER A 108 1.48 -9.97 3.17
N LEU A 109 1.78 -8.68 2.97
CA LEU A 109 2.65 -8.23 1.89
C LEU A 109 4.08 -8.73 2.07
N ALA A 110 4.59 -8.78 3.31
CA ALA A 110 5.93 -9.27 3.59
C ALA A 110 6.08 -10.74 3.17
N GLU A 111 5.12 -11.59 3.57
CA GLU A 111 5.11 -13.02 3.22
C GLU A 111 5.12 -13.23 1.71
N HIS A 112 4.26 -12.48 0.98
CA HIS A 112 4.21 -12.57 -0.46
C HIS A 112 5.53 -12.09 -1.10
N ALA A 113 6.03 -10.92 -0.71
CA ALA A 113 7.24 -10.34 -1.26
C ALA A 113 8.47 -11.23 -1.02
N GLN A 114 8.58 -11.89 0.14
CA GLN A 114 9.63 -12.88 0.40
C GLN A 114 9.52 -14.08 -0.56
N GLY A 115 8.30 -14.59 -0.78
CA GLY A 115 8.05 -15.73 -1.65
C GLY A 115 8.48 -15.51 -3.11
N VAL A 116 8.45 -14.26 -3.58
CA VAL A 116 8.86 -13.88 -4.94
C VAL A 116 10.17 -13.10 -4.98
N SER A 117 10.87 -12.93 -3.84
CA SER A 117 12.09 -12.13 -3.71
C SER A 117 11.93 -10.68 -4.23
N ALA A 118 10.77 -10.06 -3.95
CA ALA A 118 10.46 -8.71 -4.40
C ALA A 118 10.95 -7.61 -3.46
N SER A 119 11.34 -6.46 -4.01
CA SER A 119 11.46 -5.21 -3.27
C SER A 119 10.11 -4.50 -3.14
N VAL A 120 9.93 -3.73 -2.06
CA VAL A 120 8.69 -3.00 -1.79
C VAL A 120 8.92 -1.50 -1.95
N HIS A 121 8.04 -0.86 -2.69
CA HIS A 121 8.09 0.55 -3.03
C HIS A 121 6.79 1.23 -2.61
N MET A 122 6.86 2.43 -2.03
CA MET A 122 5.66 3.13 -1.55
C MET A 122 5.87 4.64 -1.50
N PRO A 123 4.81 5.46 -1.68
CA PRO A 123 4.86 6.86 -1.25
C PRO A 123 4.86 6.94 0.28
N ARG A 124 4.81 8.15 0.87
CA ARG A 124 4.43 8.32 2.28
C ARG A 124 2.98 7.92 2.55
N ILE A 125 2.75 6.62 2.66
CA ILE A 125 1.44 6.01 2.89
C ILE A 125 0.83 6.46 4.23
N GLY A 126 -0.50 6.54 4.27
CA GLY A 126 -1.26 6.78 5.49
C GLY A 126 -1.17 8.18 6.11
N CYS A 127 -0.34 9.11 5.60
CA CYS A 127 -0.04 10.38 6.30
C CYS A 127 -0.64 11.65 5.68
N GLY A 128 -1.13 11.58 4.44
CA GLY A 128 -1.83 12.70 3.80
C GLY A 128 -3.32 12.74 4.15
N LEU A 129 -4.17 12.42 3.17
CA LEU A 129 -5.63 12.42 3.33
C LEU A 129 -6.15 11.46 4.44
N ALA A 130 -5.36 10.43 4.76
CA ALA A 130 -5.70 9.46 5.79
C ALA A 130 -5.38 9.94 7.21
N GLY A 131 -4.67 11.06 7.38
CA GLY A 131 -4.45 11.73 8.67
C GLY A 131 -3.53 11.00 9.66
N GLY A 132 -2.77 10.00 9.21
CA GLY A 132 -1.79 9.31 10.04
C GLY A 132 -0.52 10.11 10.30
N LYS A 133 0.15 9.76 11.39
CA LYS A 133 1.49 10.24 11.73
C LYS A 133 2.54 9.33 11.11
N TRP A 134 3.49 9.92 10.38
CA TRP A 134 4.55 9.16 9.72
C TRP A 134 5.40 8.31 10.68
N PRO A 135 5.80 8.79 11.88
CA PRO A 135 6.57 7.96 12.81
C PRO A 135 5.88 6.65 13.19
N GLU A 136 4.54 6.63 13.28
CA GLU A 136 3.77 5.42 13.56
C GLU A 136 3.76 4.47 12.36
N VAL A 137 3.55 5.01 11.15
CA VAL A 137 3.60 4.25 9.90
C VAL A 137 4.99 3.64 9.68
N GLU A 138 6.03 4.44 9.89
CA GLU A 138 7.43 4.05 9.78
C GLU A 138 7.76 2.92 10.75
N ALA A 139 7.36 3.01 12.01
CA ALA A 139 7.55 1.95 12.99
C ALA A 139 6.84 0.64 12.60
N ILE A 140 5.66 0.73 11.95
CA ILE A 140 4.97 -0.46 11.42
C ILE A 140 5.76 -1.06 10.26
N ILE A 141 6.21 -0.25 9.30
CA ILE A 141 7.02 -0.72 8.16
C ILE A 141 8.31 -1.41 8.65
N GLN A 142 8.97 -0.83 9.65
CA GLN A 142 10.19 -1.39 10.22
C GLN A 142 9.96 -2.78 10.84
N ARG A 143 8.89 -2.94 11.64
CA ARG A 143 8.62 -4.23 12.30
C ARG A 143 7.99 -5.29 11.39
N THR A 144 7.48 -4.93 10.22
CA THR A 144 6.93 -5.88 9.24
C THR A 144 7.92 -6.14 8.10
N LEU A 145 8.04 -5.22 7.15
CA LEU A 145 8.81 -5.41 5.92
C LEU A 145 10.33 -5.49 6.17
N CYS A 146 10.86 -4.54 6.95
CA CYS A 146 12.30 -4.47 7.20
C CYS A 146 12.80 -5.61 8.10
N ALA A 147 11.99 -6.00 9.09
CA ALA A 147 12.24 -7.16 9.94
C ALA A 147 12.23 -8.47 9.15
N ALA A 148 11.40 -8.55 8.10
CA ALA A 148 11.38 -9.66 7.14
C ALA A 148 12.58 -9.66 6.15
N GLY A 149 13.49 -8.68 6.25
CA GLY A 149 14.69 -8.61 5.40
C GLY A 149 14.43 -8.14 3.97
N LEU A 150 13.28 -7.51 3.71
CA LEU A 150 12.94 -6.96 2.40
C LEU A 150 13.66 -5.65 2.12
N SER A 151 13.95 -5.36 0.85
CA SER A 151 14.36 -4.01 0.43
C SER A 151 13.14 -3.12 0.39
N VAL A 152 13.17 -1.99 1.12
CA VAL A 152 12.01 -1.10 1.28
C VAL A 152 12.41 0.31 0.87
N HIS A 153 11.65 0.88 -0.06
CA HIS A 153 11.88 2.22 -0.59
C HIS A 153 10.65 3.12 -0.37
N VAL A 154 10.86 4.26 0.27
CA VAL A 154 9.84 5.30 0.45
C VAL A 154 10.17 6.49 -0.44
N TYR A 155 9.19 6.90 -1.25
CA TYR A 155 9.34 7.99 -2.20
C TYR A 155 8.65 9.26 -1.70
N ASP A 156 9.42 10.35 -1.69
CA ASP A 156 8.99 11.71 -1.41
C ASP A 156 8.97 12.50 -2.73
N LEU A 157 7.83 13.10 -3.06
CA LEU A 157 7.66 14.00 -4.20
C LEU A 157 7.43 15.43 -3.70
#